data_AF-E9PMI2-F1
#
_entry.id   AF-E9PMI2-F1
#
_cell.length_a   1.000
_cell.length_b   1.000
_cell.length_c   1.000
_cell.angle_alpha   90.00
_cell.angle_beta   90.00
_cell.angle_gamma   90.00
#
_symmetry.space_group_name_H-M   'P 1'
#
loop_
_entity.id
_entity.type
_entity.pdbx_description
1 polymer ?
#
loop_
_entity_poly.entity_id
_entity_poly.type
_entity_poly.pdbx_seq_one_letter_code
_entity_poly.pdbx_strand_id
1 'polypeptide(L)'
;MNSRRREPITLQDPEAKYPLPLIEKEKISHNTRRFRFGLPSPDHVLGLPVGNYVQLLAKIDNELVVRAYTPVSSDDDRGFVDLIIKIYFKNVHPQYPEGGKMTQYLENMKIGETIFFRGPRGRLFYHGPGNLGIRPDQTSEPKKTLADHLGMIAGGTGITPMLQLIRHITK
;
A
#
# COMPACT_ATOMS: atom_id res chain seq x y z
N MET A 1 7.75 15.07 32.11
CA MET A 1 7.03 13.86 31.63
C MET A 1 6.32 14.23 30.33
N ASN A 2 6.98 14.07 29.17
CA ASN A 2 6.34 14.34 27.88
C ASN A 2 5.48 13.13 27.49
N SER A 3 4.17 13.25 27.69
CA SER A 3 3.19 12.40 26.99
C SER A 3 3.41 12.59 25.49
N ARG A 4 4.11 11.66 24.84
CA ARG A 4 4.14 11.61 23.37
C ARG A 4 2.68 11.42 22.94
N ARG A 5 2.03 12.49 22.45
CA ARG A 5 0.74 12.37 21.75
C ARG A 5 0.94 11.29 20.69
N ARG A 6 0.27 10.15 20.86
CA ARG A 6 0.26 9.09 19.84
C ARG A 6 -0.29 9.71 18.57
N GLU A 7 0.44 9.54 17.47
CA GLU A 7 0.01 10.01 16.16
C GLU A 7 -1.33 9.35 15.82
N PRO A 8 -2.31 10.12 15.30
CA PRO A 8 -3.58 9.54 14.93
C PRO A 8 -3.41 8.58 13.74
N ILE A 9 -3.94 7.38 13.88
CA ILE A 9 -3.81 6.30 12.89
C ILE A 9 -5.07 6.26 12.02
N THR A 10 -4.85 6.17 10.70
CA THR A 10 -5.94 6.06 9.71
C THR A 10 -6.57 4.67 9.72
N LEU A 11 -5.77 3.61 9.57
CA LEU A 11 -6.25 2.22 9.47
C LEU A 11 -6.47 1.58 10.84
N GLN A 12 -7.55 1.99 11.52
CA GLN A 12 -7.88 1.50 12.87
C GLN A 12 -8.57 0.13 12.88
N ASP A 13 -9.34 -0.19 11.84
CA ASP A 13 -10.08 -1.43 11.65
C ASP A 13 -9.72 -2.04 10.27
N PRO A 14 -9.11 -3.24 10.23
CA PRO A 14 -8.75 -3.95 9.00
C PRO A 14 -9.90 -4.27 8.03
N GLU A 15 -11.15 -4.25 8.51
CA GLU A 15 -12.35 -4.49 7.70
C GLU A 15 -13.05 -3.20 7.25
N ALA A 16 -12.83 -2.09 7.95
CA ALA A 16 -13.39 -0.80 7.61
C ALA A 16 -12.85 -0.26 6.28
N LYS A 17 -13.69 0.56 5.62
CA LYS A 17 -13.37 1.22 4.35
C LYS A 17 -13.12 2.70 4.62
N TYR A 18 -11.93 3.17 4.29
CA TYR A 18 -11.49 4.54 4.48
C TYR A 18 -11.46 5.26 3.13
N PRO A 19 -12.39 6.20 2.83
CA PRO A 19 -12.34 6.96 1.60
C PRO A 19 -11.22 7.99 1.68
N LEU A 20 -10.16 7.82 0.90
CA LEU A 20 -9.04 8.76 0.86
C LEU A 20 -9.02 9.52 -0.47
N PRO A 21 -8.93 10.86 -0.46
CA PRO A 21 -8.90 11.66 -1.67
C PRO A 21 -7.53 11.58 -2.35
N LEU A 22 -7.53 11.47 -3.67
CA LEU A 22 -6.34 11.68 -4.49
C LEU A 22 -5.97 13.17 -4.44
N ILE A 23 -4.84 13.51 -3.83
CA ILE A 23 -4.39 14.91 -3.69
C ILE A 23 -3.28 15.26 -4.68
N GLU A 24 -2.56 14.26 -5.20
CA GLU A 24 -1.48 14.46 -6.17
C GLU A 24 -1.33 13.24 -7.08
N LYS A 25 -1.06 13.46 -8.36
CA LYS A 25 -0.74 12.41 -9.33
C LYS A 25 0.46 12.84 -10.17
N GLU A 26 1.56 12.14 -10.01
CA GLU A 26 2.82 12.42 -10.69
C GLU A 26 3.09 11.38 -11.80
N LYS A 27 3.49 11.86 -12.97
CA LYS A 27 3.91 11.01 -14.09
C LYS A 27 5.40 10.70 -13.97
N ILE A 28 5.72 9.47 -13.58
CA ILE A 28 7.12 8.99 -13.50
C ILE A 28 7.62 8.54 -14.88
N SER A 29 6.80 7.81 -15.64
CA SER A 29 7.16 7.30 -16.96
C SER A 29 5.96 7.24 -17.90
N HIS A 30 6.10 6.62 -19.08
CA HIS A 30 4.97 6.41 -19.99
C HIS A 30 3.82 5.63 -19.33
N ASN A 31 4.13 4.65 -18.46
CA ASN A 31 3.14 3.81 -17.79
C ASN A 31 3.33 3.69 -16.28
N THR A 32 4.11 4.54 -15.62
CA THR A 32 4.22 4.55 -14.15
C THR A 32 3.77 5.89 -13.59
N ARG A 33 3.03 5.84 -12.48
CA ARG A 33 2.57 7.01 -11.74
C ARG A 33 2.91 6.86 -10.25
N ARG A 34 3.11 7.98 -9.58
CA ARG A 34 2.93 8.08 -8.13
C ARG A 34 1.55 8.69 -7.88
N PHE A 35 0.75 8.02 -7.06
CA PHE A 35 -0.52 8.52 -6.57
C PHE A 35 -0.37 8.84 -5.09
N ARG A 36 -0.63 10.09 -4.70
CA ARG A 36 -0.67 10.52 -3.31
C ARG A 36 -2.09 10.69 -2.86
N PHE A 37 -2.47 9.98 -1.81
CA PHE A 37 -3.77 10.12 -1.18
C PHE A 37 -3.63 10.85 0.15
N GLY A 38 -4.52 11.80 0.42
CA GLY A 38 -4.57 12.52 1.69
C GLY A 38 -5.09 11.63 2.81
N LEU A 39 -4.46 11.71 3.98
CA LEU A 39 -4.97 11.09 5.21
C LEU A 39 -5.96 12.06 5.92
N PRO A 40 -6.71 11.61 6.94
CA PRO A 40 -7.77 12.42 7.55
C PRO A 40 -7.32 13.77 8.12
N SER A 41 -6.04 13.90 8.49
CA SER A 41 -5.43 15.20 8.81
C SER A 41 -3.92 15.19 8.48
N PRO A 42 -3.27 16.36 8.42
CA PRO A 42 -1.81 16.46 8.23
C PRO A 42 -0.98 15.74 9.29
N ASP A 43 -1.56 15.44 10.46
CA ASP A 43 -0.89 14.74 11.57
C ASP A 43 -1.09 13.22 11.52
N HIS A 44 -2.00 12.72 10.68
CA HIS A 44 -2.26 11.28 10.59
C HIS A 44 -1.11 10.54 9.94
N VAL A 45 -0.91 9.32 10.40
CA VAL A 45 -0.13 8.28 9.70
C VAL A 45 -1.09 7.24 9.15
N LEU A 46 -0.63 6.41 8.20
CA LEU A 46 -1.46 5.37 7.63
C LEU A 46 -1.78 4.30 8.68
N GLY A 47 -0.78 3.90 9.47
CA GLY A 47 -0.87 2.78 10.42
C GLY A 47 -0.67 1.44 9.73
N LEU A 48 0.36 1.32 8.90
CA LEU A 48 0.64 0.12 8.14
C LEU A 48 1.90 -0.59 8.68
N PRO A 49 1.75 -1.72 9.39
CA PRO A 49 2.90 -2.48 9.87
C PRO A 49 3.81 -2.92 8.71
N VAL A 50 5.12 -2.82 8.89
CA VAL A 50 6.10 -3.18 7.86
C VAL A 50 5.95 -4.66 7.49
N GLY A 51 5.88 -4.95 6.18
CA GLY A 51 5.55 -6.28 5.63
C GLY A 51 4.08 -6.46 5.26
N ASN A 52 3.22 -5.48 5.57
CA ASN A 52 1.81 -5.46 5.21
C ASN A 52 1.52 -4.52 4.03
N TYR A 53 0.34 -4.67 3.46
CA TYR A 53 -0.18 -3.90 2.34
C TYR A 53 -1.61 -3.41 2.63
N VAL A 54 -2.11 -2.54 1.76
CA VAL A 54 -3.52 -2.10 1.75
C VAL A 54 -4.25 -2.68 0.53
N GLN A 55 -5.57 -2.77 0.62
CA GLN A 55 -6.45 -3.04 -0.51
C GLN A 55 -7.13 -1.75 -0.95
N LEU A 56 -7.11 -1.49 -2.25
CA LEU A 56 -7.98 -0.49 -2.88
C LEU A 56 -9.25 -1.16 -3.38
N LEU A 57 -10.39 -0.52 -3.13
CA LEU A 57 -11.70 -0.98 -3.54
C LEU A 57 -12.40 0.11 -4.37
N ALA A 58 -12.89 -0.27 -5.54
CA ALA A 58 -13.68 0.60 -6.41
C ALA A 58 -14.78 -0.21 -7.11
N LYS A 59 -15.90 0.43 -7.41
CA LYS A 59 -16.93 -0.12 -8.29
C LYS A 59 -16.61 0.30 -9.72
N ILE A 60 -16.22 -0.65 -10.57
CA ILE A 60 -15.80 -0.43 -11.96
C ILE A 60 -16.71 -1.28 -12.84
N ASP A 61 -17.45 -0.67 -13.76
CA ASP A 61 -18.42 -1.35 -14.63
C ASP A 61 -19.42 -2.22 -13.85
N ASN A 62 -19.93 -1.66 -12.75
CA ASN A 62 -20.81 -2.32 -11.79
C ASN A 62 -20.22 -3.49 -10.98
N GLU A 63 -18.97 -3.84 -11.18
CA GLU A 63 -18.28 -4.87 -10.41
C GLU A 63 -17.44 -4.27 -9.28
N LEU A 64 -17.41 -4.92 -8.12
CA LEU A 64 -16.49 -4.57 -7.04
C LEU A 64 -15.09 -5.11 -7.38
N VAL A 65 -14.15 -4.22 -7.69
CA VAL A 65 -12.75 -4.56 -7.94
C VAL A 65 -11.92 -4.27 -6.70
N VAL A 66 -11.24 -5.29 -6.19
CA VAL A 66 -10.34 -5.20 -5.03
C VAL A 66 -8.92 -5.57 -5.45
N ARG A 67 -7.94 -4.72 -5.15
CA ARG A 67 -6.52 -4.97 -5.49
C ARG A 67 -5.59 -4.56 -4.35
N ALA A 68 -4.56 -5.37 -4.13
CA ALA A 68 -3.54 -5.12 -3.11
C ALA A 68 -2.44 -4.19 -3.64
N TYR A 69 -2.02 -3.23 -2.83
CA TYR A 69 -0.91 -2.33 -3.10
C TYR A 69 -0.09 -2.14 -1.82
N THR A 70 1.23 -2.20 -1.95
CA THR A 70 2.13 -1.84 -0.85
C THR A 70 2.60 -0.40 -1.07
N PRO A 71 2.28 0.53 -0.15
CA PRO A 71 2.77 1.89 -0.22
C PRO A 71 4.29 1.98 -0.23
N VAL A 72 4.79 3.04 -0.86
CA VAL A 72 6.22 3.38 -0.83
C VAL A 72 6.55 4.43 0.23
N SER A 73 5.53 5.09 0.80
CA SER A 73 5.61 5.85 2.05
C SER A 73 5.55 4.91 3.27
N SER A 74 5.85 5.45 4.45
CA SER A 74 5.82 4.74 5.73
C SER A 74 5.09 5.56 6.79
N ASP A 75 4.93 5.01 8.00
CA ASP A 75 4.33 5.76 9.11
C ASP A 75 5.22 6.92 9.64
N ASP A 76 6.42 7.12 9.08
CA ASP A 76 7.19 8.36 9.27
C ASP A 76 6.63 9.52 8.43
N ASP A 77 5.89 9.21 7.36
CA ASP A 77 5.28 10.18 6.47
C ASP A 77 3.88 10.54 6.98
N ARG A 78 3.66 11.83 7.28
CA ARG A 78 2.40 12.32 7.85
C ARG A 78 1.52 12.99 6.80
N GLY A 79 0.22 12.83 6.95
CA GLY A 79 -0.81 13.49 6.16
C GLY A 79 -1.08 12.87 4.79
N PHE A 80 -0.28 11.90 4.34
CA PHE A 80 -0.46 11.26 3.05
C PHE A 80 0.00 9.80 3.00
N VAL A 81 -0.42 9.10 1.95
CA VAL A 81 0.11 7.80 1.53
C VAL A 81 0.45 7.84 0.04
N ASP A 82 1.65 7.38 -0.32
CA ASP A 82 2.10 7.28 -1.72
C ASP A 82 2.08 5.84 -2.23
N LEU A 83 1.46 5.64 -3.39
CA LEU A 83 1.48 4.40 -4.16
C LEU A 83 2.19 4.61 -5.50
N ILE A 84 3.18 3.78 -5.81
CA ILE A 84 3.76 3.70 -7.16
C ILE A 84 3.09 2.57 -7.93
N ILE A 85 2.43 2.92 -9.04
CA ILE A 85 1.58 1.99 -9.78
C ILE A 85 1.95 2.04 -11.26
N LYS A 86 2.19 0.84 -11.82
CA LYS A 86 2.30 0.62 -13.26
C LYS A 86 0.90 0.52 -13.87
N ILE A 87 0.61 1.37 -14.84
CA ILE A 87 -0.64 1.43 -15.58
C ILE A 87 -0.59 0.40 -16.70
N TYR A 88 -1.50 -0.58 -16.62
CA TYR A 88 -1.73 -1.54 -17.71
C TYR A 88 -2.80 -0.97 -18.64
N PHE A 89 -2.39 -0.23 -19.66
CA PHE A 89 -3.31 0.34 -20.66
C PHE A 89 -3.92 -0.74 -21.55
N LYS A 90 -5.18 -0.54 -21.93
CA LYS A 90 -5.85 -1.33 -22.98
C LYS A 90 -5.14 -1.17 -24.33
N ASN A 91 -5.31 -2.16 -25.20
CA ASN A 91 -4.77 -2.22 -26.56
C ASN A 91 -3.23 -2.16 -26.64
N VAL A 92 -2.52 -2.54 -25.57
CA VAL A 92 -1.04 -2.60 -25.57
C VAL A 92 -0.52 -4.04 -25.60
N HIS A 93 -1.05 -4.92 -24.75
CA HIS A 93 -0.56 -6.30 -24.66
C HIS A 93 -1.53 -7.25 -25.39
N PRO A 94 -1.06 -8.09 -26.34
CA PRO A 94 -1.94 -8.90 -27.19
C PRO A 94 -2.77 -9.93 -26.40
N GLN A 95 -2.22 -10.47 -25.32
CA GLN A 95 -2.95 -11.42 -24.45
C GLN A 95 -3.88 -10.73 -23.44
N TYR A 96 -3.73 -9.41 -23.25
CA TYR A 96 -4.52 -8.64 -22.27
C TYR A 96 -5.05 -7.36 -22.92
N PRO A 97 -5.92 -7.47 -23.94
CA PRO A 97 -6.39 -6.32 -24.73
C PRO A 97 -7.15 -5.29 -23.88
N GLU A 98 -7.88 -5.72 -22.85
CA GLU A 98 -8.64 -4.83 -21.97
C GLU A 98 -7.78 -4.05 -20.96
N GLY A 99 -6.50 -4.42 -20.81
CA GLY A 99 -5.61 -3.84 -19.81
C GLY A 99 -6.04 -4.14 -18.36
N GLY A 100 -5.57 -3.31 -17.42
CA GLY A 100 -5.84 -3.48 -15.99
C GLY A 100 -7.01 -2.62 -15.52
N LYS A 101 -8.08 -3.26 -15.00
CA LYS A 101 -9.28 -2.58 -14.47
C LYS A 101 -8.93 -1.47 -13.44
N MET A 102 -8.31 -1.86 -12.32
CA MET A 102 -7.98 -0.91 -11.24
C MET A 102 -6.95 0.14 -11.68
N THR A 103 -5.94 -0.25 -12.46
CA THR A 103 -4.88 0.69 -12.83
C THR A 103 -5.36 1.76 -13.81
N GLN A 104 -6.24 1.40 -14.75
CA GLN A 104 -6.85 2.38 -15.66
C GLN A 104 -7.89 3.24 -14.94
N TYR A 105 -8.63 2.67 -13.97
CA TYR A 105 -9.50 3.46 -13.09
C TYR A 105 -8.70 4.54 -12.34
N LEU A 106 -7.59 4.17 -11.70
CA LEU A 106 -6.70 5.11 -11.00
C LEU A 106 -6.11 6.15 -11.95
N GLU A 107 -5.64 5.77 -13.15
CA GLU A 107 -5.12 6.73 -14.13
C GLU A 107 -6.16 7.80 -14.51
N ASN A 108 -7.44 7.43 -14.58
CA ASN A 108 -8.53 8.33 -14.91
C ASN A 108 -9.07 9.13 -13.71
N MET A 109 -8.67 8.80 -12.48
CA MET A 109 -9.08 9.57 -11.30
C MET A 109 -8.59 11.02 -11.39
N LYS A 110 -9.49 11.93 -11.01
CA LYS A 110 -9.22 13.36 -10.89
C LYS A 110 -8.77 13.69 -9.46
N ILE A 111 -7.99 14.76 -9.32
CA ILE A 111 -7.63 15.30 -8.00
C ILE A 111 -8.91 15.65 -7.24
N GLY A 112 -8.98 15.26 -5.98
CA GLY A 112 -10.16 15.39 -5.11
C GLY A 112 -11.07 14.16 -5.08
N GLU A 113 -11.03 13.28 -6.08
CA GLU A 113 -11.81 12.04 -6.06
C GLU A 113 -11.26 11.06 -5.03
N THR A 114 -12.16 10.32 -4.38
CA THR A 114 -11.81 9.37 -3.32
C THR A 114 -11.84 7.93 -3.81
N ILE A 115 -10.95 7.10 -3.27
CA ILE A 115 -11.01 5.64 -3.36
C ILE A 115 -10.99 5.02 -1.97
N PHE A 116 -11.64 3.86 -1.80
CA PHE A 116 -11.63 3.17 -0.52
C PHE A 116 -10.34 2.41 -0.30
N PHE A 117 -9.67 2.73 0.80
CA PHE A 117 -8.59 1.95 1.39
C PHE A 117 -9.15 0.99 2.43
N ARG A 118 -8.59 -0.21 2.50
CA ARG A 118 -8.86 -1.19 3.55
C ARG A 118 -7.58 -1.92 3.93
N GLY A 119 -7.35 -2.09 5.23
CA GLY A 119 -6.16 -2.74 5.75
C GLY A 119 -5.90 -2.30 7.20
N PRO A 120 -4.75 -2.68 7.78
CA PRO A 120 -3.64 -3.42 7.17
C PRO A 120 -3.97 -4.89 6.83
N ARG A 121 -3.31 -5.46 5.82
CA ARG A 121 -3.38 -6.88 5.46
C ARG A 121 -1.98 -7.44 5.21
N GLY A 122 -1.75 -8.68 5.60
CA GLY A 122 -0.47 -9.34 5.38
C GLY A 122 -0.26 -10.49 6.35
N ARG A 123 0.76 -11.30 6.08
CA ARG A 123 1.18 -12.38 6.98
C ARG A 123 2.55 -12.13 7.59
N LEU A 124 3.33 -11.21 7.03
CA LEU A 124 4.67 -10.88 7.46
C LEU A 124 4.64 -9.55 8.22
N PHE A 125 5.28 -9.54 9.38
CA PHE A 125 5.44 -8.38 10.25
C PHE A 125 6.92 -8.23 10.55
N TYR A 126 7.52 -7.11 10.18
CA TYR A 126 8.91 -6.81 10.55
C TYR A 126 8.91 -5.92 11.79
N HIS A 127 9.49 -6.42 12.89
CA HIS A 127 9.46 -5.77 14.20
C HIS A 127 10.80 -5.10 14.58
N GLY A 128 11.77 -5.07 13.66
CA GLY A 128 13.12 -4.56 13.91
C GLY A 128 14.19 -5.60 13.57
N PRO A 129 15.47 -5.33 13.93
CA PRO A 129 16.64 -6.07 13.44
C PRO A 129 16.48 -7.59 13.49
N GLY A 130 16.33 -8.19 12.31
CA GLY A 130 16.13 -9.63 12.10
C GLY A 130 14.82 -10.23 12.64
N ASN A 131 14.01 -9.47 13.38
CA ASN A 131 12.82 -9.98 14.07
C ASN A 131 11.59 -9.91 13.16
N LEU A 132 11.18 -11.06 12.64
CA LEU A 132 10.01 -11.22 11.79
C LEU A 132 8.92 -11.98 12.55
N GLY A 133 7.67 -11.57 12.40
CA GLY A 133 6.49 -12.38 12.68
C GLY A 133 5.90 -12.89 11.38
N ILE A 134 5.78 -14.20 11.20
CA ILE A 134 5.17 -14.80 10.00
C ILE A 134 3.97 -15.64 10.42
N ARG A 135 2.78 -15.26 9.94
CA ARG A 135 1.58 -16.09 10.10
C ARG A 135 1.60 -17.25 9.10
N PRO A 136 1.41 -18.50 9.54
CA PRO A 136 1.31 -19.63 8.62
C PRO A 136 0.04 -19.56 7.76
N ASP A 137 -1.04 -19.03 8.31
CA ASP A 137 -2.34 -18.83 7.67
C ASP A 137 -2.96 -17.49 8.09
N GLN A 138 -4.24 -17.24 7.78
CA GLN A 138 -4.89 -15.96 8.07
C GLN A 138 -5.35 -15.81 9.52
N THR A 139 -5.57 -16.92 10.23
CA THR A 139 -6.19 -16.97 11.56
C THR A 139 -5.18 -17.24 12.68
N SER A 140 -4.05 -17.85 12.35
CA SER A 140 -2.99 -18.14 13.30
C SER A 140 -2.23 -16.89 13.73
N GLU A 141 -1.76 -16.92 14.98
CA GLU A 141 -0.83 -15.91 15.49
C GLU A 141 0.51 -15.92 14.74
N PRO A 142 1.18 -14.77 14.57
CA PRO A 142 2.48 -14.71 13.93
C PRO A 142 3.52 -15.54 14.71
N LYS A 143 4.21 -16.44 14.01
CA LYS A 143 5.38 -17.14 14.57
C LYS A 143 6.59 -16.24 14.46
N LYS A 144 7.26 -16.02 15.59
CA LYS A 144 8.50 -15.24 15.64
C LYS A 144 9.64 -16.02 14.96
N THR A 145 10.32 -15.36 14.04
CA THR A 145 11.47 -15.85 13.30
C THR A 145 12.56 -14.81 13.39
N LEU A 146 13.77 -15.24 13.77
CA LEU A 146 14.96 -14.39 13.71
C LEU A 146 15.73 -14.74 12.44
N ALA A 147 16.11 -13.73 11.66
CA ALA A 147 16.90 -13.90 10.45
C ALA A 147 18.00 -12.84 10.37
N ASP A 148 19.25 -13.30 10.23
CA ASP A 148 20.40 -12.41 10.03
C ASP A 148 20.56 -11.98 8.56
N HIS A 149 19.99 -12.78 7.64
CA HIS A 149 20.01 -12.52 6.21
C HIS A 149 18.60 -12.68 5.62
N LEU A 150 18.19 -11.72 4.79
CA LEU A 150 16.91 -11.75 4.08
C LEU A 150 17.15 -11.80 2.56
N GLY A 151 16.89 -12.96 1.95
CA GLY A 151 16.86 -13.07 0.50
C GLY A 151 15.55 -12.51 -0.06
N MET A 152 15.62 -11.56 -0.99
CA MET A 152 14.44 -10.95 -1.62
C MET A 152 14.51 -11.13 -3.15
N ILE A 153 13.44 -11.68 -3.72
CA ILE A 153 13.30 -11.86 -5.18
C ILE A 153 12.03 -11.11 -5.61
N ALA A 154 12.17 -10.15 -6.53
CA ALA A 154 11.05 -9.35 -7.02
C ALA A 154 11.07 -9.26 -8.55
N GLY A 155 9.88 -9.26 -9.15
CA GLY A 155 9.66 -9.00 -10.57
C GLY A 155 8.59 -7.93 -10.77
N GLY A 156 8.89 -6.94 -11.61
CA GLY A 156 7.95 -5.85 -11.94
C GLY A 156 7.40 -5.12 -10.71
N THR A 157 6.08 -5.04 -10.60
CA THR A 157 5.39 -4.34 -9.49
C THR A 157 5.56 -5.04 -8.13
N GLY A 158 6.08 -6.27 -8.08
CA GLY A 158 6.38 -6.99 -6.84
C GLY A 158 7.56 -6.43 -6.04
N ILE A 159 8.18 -5.33 -6.49
CA ILE A 159 9.28 -4.67 -5.78
C ILE A 159 8.81 -3.87 -4.55
N THR A 160 7.57 -3.36 -4.52
CA THR A 160 7.15 -2.45 -3.45
C THR A 160 7.10 -3.08 -2.04
N PRO A 161 6.68 -4.34 -1.84
CA PRO A 161 6.83 -4.99 -0.53
C PRO A 161 8.29 -5.15 -0.10
N MET A 162 9.19 -5.44 -1.05
CA MET A 162 10.62 -5.57 -0.75
C MET A 162 11.22 -4.22 -0.39
N LEU A 163 10.88 -3.17 -1.16
CA LEU A 163 11.34 -1.81 -0.89
C LEU A 163 10.89 -1.31 0.48
N GLN A 164 9.67 -1.63 0.91
CA GLN A 164 9.17 -1.30 2.25
C GLN A 164 10.06 -1.91 3.35
N LEU A 165 10.41 -3.18 3.22
CA LEU A 165 11.34 -3.86 4.14
C LEU A 165 12.74 -3.26 4.08
N ILE A 166 13.31 -3.11 2.88
CA ILE A 166 14.66 -2.55 2.68
C ILE A 166 14.78 -1.18 3.33
N ARG A 167 13.83 -0.28 3.07
CA ARG A 167 13.83 1.08 3.65
C ARG A 167 13.75 1.06 5.16
N HIS A 168 13.02 0.12 5.75
CA HIS A 168 12.91 0.03 7.20
C HIS A 168 14.15 -0.61 7.84
N ILE A 169 14.79 -1.57 7.17
CA ILE A 169 16.04 -2.21 7.64
C ILE A 169 17.24 -1.26 7.58
N THR A 170 17.27 -0.38 6.57
CA THR A 170 18.40 0.52 6.27
C THR A 170 18.23 1.94 6.79
N LYS A 171 17.18 2.19 7.58
CA LYS A 171 16.94 3.47 8.26
C LYS A 171 18.00 3.75 9.32
#